data_AF-A0A3R9K718-F1
#
_entry.id   AF-A0A3R9K718-F1
#
_cell.length_a   1.000
_cell.length_b   1.000
_cell.length_c   1.000
_cell.angle_alpha   90.00
_cell.angle_beta   90.00
_cell.angle_gamma   90.00
#
_symmetry.space_group_name_H-M   'P 1'
#
loop_
_entity.id
_entity.type
_entity.pdbx_description
1 polymer ?
#
loop_
_entity_poly.entity_id
_entity_poly.type
_entity_poly.pdbx_seq_one_letter_code
_entity_poly.pdbx_strand_id
1 'polypeptide(L)'
;MMEKKIVYRITTIADYDREALYLGEMHAKGWKLKEVSYSNLVVAVKYTFEKCQPEQVSYQLDFYPMKKSDRASYLQLFKDCGWEHITDYNGFSYFRKLHSGIESDTEFEIYNDATGKLALVKRILIMRMLPISLLFLALLPVFSKFLSGGSSFSWVMFLIVIMDCVLLIVFAIQISYIFWRLFQKWHELSDK
;
A
#
# COMPACT_ATOMS: atom_id res chain seq x y z
N MET A 1 24.71 -11.12 16.38
CA MET A 1 23.52 -10.32 16.00
C MET A 1 23.52 -10.25 14.48
N MET A 2 22.44 -10.63 13.79
CA MET A 2 22.41 -10.55 12.32
C MET A 2 22.48 -9.09 11.87
N GLU A 3 23.25 -8.82 10.82
CA GLU A 3 23.39 -7.48 10.23
C GLU A 3 22.03 -6.98 9.72
N LYS A 4 21.72 -5.72 10.00
CA LYS A 4 20.43 -5.09 9.65
C LYS A 4 20.65 -3.93 8.69
N LYS A 5 19.72 -3.79 7.75
CA LYS A 5 19.66 -2.64 6.82
C LYS A 5 18.30 -1.98 6.89
N ILE A 6 18.27 -0.66 7.00
CA ILE A 6 17.04 0.14 7.01
C ILE A 6 16.98 0.96 5.72
N VAL A 7 15.84 0.93 5.05
CA VAL A 7 15.59 1.74 3.84
C VAL A 7 14.27 2.47 4.00
N TYR A 8 14.25 3.75 3.64
CA TYR A 8 13.03 4.56 3.60
C TYR A 8 12.61 4.74 2.14
N ARG A 9 11.32 4.52 1.84
CA ARG A 9 10.76 4.80 0.51
C ARG A 9 9.38 5.43 0.65
N ILE A 10 9.06 6.33 -0.27
CA ILE A 10 7.70 6.83 -0.44
C ILE A 10 7.00 5.82 -1.35
N THR A 11 6.14 4.99 -0.77
CA THR A 11 5.28 4.06 -1.49
C THR A 11 3.83 4.33 -1.10
N THR A 12 2.92 4.14 -2.04
CA THR A 12 1.48 4.23 -1.76
C THR A 12 0.86 2.84 -1.77
N ILE A 13 -0.39 2.76 -1.29
CA ILE A 13 -1.21 1.54 -1.38
C ILE A 13 -1.34 1.00 -2.81
N ALA A 14 -1.23 1.85 -3.83
CA ALA A 14 -1.33 1.46 -5.24
C ALA A 14 0.02 0.99 -5.82
N ASP A 15 1.11 1.07 -5.05
CA ASP A 15 2.46 0.63 -5.41
C ASP A 15 2.75 -0.83 -5.07
N TYR A 16 1.77 -1.59 -4.60
CA TYR A 16 1.98 -2.93 -4.02
C TYR A 16 2.73 -3.92 -4.93
N ASP A 17 2.49 -3.96 -6.25
CA ASP A 17 3.26 -4.86 -7.13
C ASP A 17 4.72 -4.41 -7.28
N ARG A 18 4.95 -3.11 -7.44
CA ARG A 18 6.31 -2.54 -7.53
C ARG A 18 7.06 -2.73 -6.23
N GLU A 19 6.35 -2.66 -5.11
CA GLU A 19 6.86 -2.95 -3.79
C GLU A 19 7.26 -4.43 -3.68
N ALA A 20 6.40 -5.37 -4.09
CA ALA A 20 6.73 -6.79 -4.18
C ALA A 20 8.01 -7.03 -5.01
N LEU A 21 8.10 -6.47 -6.22
CA LEU A 21 9.27 -6.62 -7.08
C LEU A 21 10.55 -6.10 -6.42
N TYR A 22 10.48 -4.92 -5.80
CA TYR A 22 11.61 -4.35 -5.07
C TYR A 22 12.07 -5.24 -3.90
N LEU A 23 11.14 -5.86 -3.18
CA LEU A 23 11.49 -6.77 -2.09
C LEU A 23 12.18 -8.04 -2.59
N GLY A 24 11.74 -8.57 -3.74
CA GLY A 24 12.42 -9.67 -4.43
C GLY A 24 13.86 -9.31 -4.84
N GLU A 25 14.05 -8.14 -5.47
CA GLU A 25 15.37 -7.63 -5.83
C GLU A 25 16.31 -7.46 -4.62
N MET A 26 15.77 -7.03 -3.48
CA MET A 26 16.53 -6.89 -2.25
C MET A 26 16.94 -8.26 -1.69
N HIS A 27 16.05 -9.25 -1.73
CA HIS A 27 16.36 -10.62 -1.30
C HIS A 27 17.43 -11.26 -2.18
N ALA A 28 17.35 -11.05 -3.50
CA ALA A 28 18.38 -11.49 -4.44
C ALA A 28 19.76 -10.82 -4.20
N LYS A 29 19.78 -9.68 -3.50
CA LYS A 29 21.02 -9.01 -3.03
C LYS A 29 21.45 -9.45 -1.62
N GLY A 30 20.82 -10.48 -1.07
CA GLY A 30 21.05 -11.00 0.28
C GLY A 30 20.43 -10.16 1.39
N TRP A 31 19.35 -9.41 1.11
CA TRP A 31 18.60 -8.63 2.11
C TRP A 31 17.16 -9.10 2.21
N LYS A 32 16.87 -9.91 3.23
CA LYS A 32 15.55 -10.48 3.48
C LYS A 32 14.71 -9.50 4.30
N LEU A 33 13.50 -9.21 3.83
CA LEU A 33 12.56 -8.36 4.57
C LEU A 33 12.22 -8.99 5.92
N LYS A 34 12.28 -8.18 6.98
CA LYS A 34 11.88 -8.53 8.34
C LYS A 34 10.61 -7.81 8.76
N GLU A 35 10.56 -6.51 8.54
CA GLU A 35 9.50 -5.65 9.09
C GLU A 35 9.26 -4.44 8.19
N VAL A 36 8.01 -4.02 8.11
CA VAL A 36 7.59 -2.78 7.45
C VAL A 36 6.85 -1.92 8.46
N SER A 37 7.23 -0.66 8.58
CA SER A 37 6.59 0.30 9.47
C SER A 37 6.52 1.69 8.83
N TYR A 38 5.73 2.60 9.40
CA TYR A 38 5.67 3.99 8.95
C TYR A 38 6.53 4.87 9.84
N SER A 39 7.35 5.75 9.24
CA SER A 39 8.10 6.75 9.97
C SER A 39 7.45 8.12 9.82
N ASN A 40 6.83 8.60 10.91
CA ASN A 40 6.22 9.94 10.95
C ASN A 40 7.25 11.06 10.73
N LEU A 41 8.52 10.84 11.13
CA LEU A 41 9.59 11.84 11.02
C LEU A 41 9.96 12.13 9.57
N VAL A 42 10.09 11.09 8.75
CA VAL A 42 10.50 11.18 7.34
C VAL A 42 9.29 11.09 6.39
N VAL A 43 8.09 10.89 6.93
CA VAL A 43 6.83 10.74 6.18
C VAL A 43 7.00 9.69 5.07
N ALA A 44 7.57 8.53 5.44
CA ALA A 44 7.95 7.47 4.51
C ALA A 44 7.77 6.07 5.11
N VAL A 45 7.62 5.09 4.23
CA VAL A 45 7.60 3.68 4.61
C VAL A 45 9.02 3.24 4.93
N LYS A 46 9.21 2.68 6.12
CA LYS A 46 10.47 2.15 6.62
C LYS A 46 10.47 0.64 6.47
N TYR A 47 11.43 0.15 5.69
CA TYR A 47 11.72 -1.26 5.51
C TYR A 47 12.93 -1.65 6.35
N THR A 48 12.77 -2.67 7.18
CA THR A 48 13.88 -3.28 7.93
C THR A 48 14.19 -4.63 7.32
N PHE A 49 15.44 -4.79 6.88
CA PHE A 49 15.97 -6.00 6.29
C PHE A 49 17.01 -6.64 7.22
N GLU A 50 17.16 -7.95 7.09
CA GLU A 50 18.23 -8.73 7.70
C GLU A 50 19.10 -9.37 6.62
N LYS A 51 20.39 -9.48 6.89
CA LYS A 51 21.33 -10.13 5.99
C LYS A 51 20.99 -11.62 5.87
N CYS A 52 20.95 -12.12 4.65
CA CYS A 52 20.70 -13.52 4.31
C CYS A 52 21.60 -13.95 3.13
N GLN A 53 21.59 -15.24 2.80
CA GLN A 53 22.18 -15.70 1.55
C GLN A 53 21.34 -15.15 0.37
N PRO A 54 21.97 -14.69 -0.71
CA PRO A 54 21.27 -14.33 -1.94
C PRO A 54 20.43 -15.51 -2.46
N GLU A 55 19.12 -15.33 -2.50
CA GLU A 55 18.16 -16.35 -2.92
C GLU A 55 17.13 -15.72 -3.87
N GLN A 56 16.65 -16.51 -4.84
CA GLN A 56 15.57 -16.08 -5.74
C GLN A 56 14.22 -16.33 -5.07
N VAL A 57 13.58 -15.25 -4.63
CA VAL A 57 12.37 -15.31 -3.82
C VAL A 57 11.33 -14.35 -4.38
N SER A 58 10.12 -14.87 -4.62
CA SER A 58 8.96 -14.08 -4.99
C SER A 58 8.34 -13.48 -3.75
N TYR A 59 8.06 -12.17 -3.79
CA TYR A 59 7.29 -11.47 -2.78
C TYR A 59 5.92 -11.13 -3.36
N GLN A 60 4.87 -11.31 -2.55
CA GLN A 60 3.53 -10.85 -2.90
C GLN A 60 2.84 -10.21 -1.70
N LEU A 61 2.02 -9.21 -2.01
CA LEU A 61 1.27 -8.43 -1.04
C LEU A 61 -0.21 -8.66 -1.30
N ASP A 62 -0.90 -9.25 -0.33
CA ASP A 62 -2.35 -9.47 -0.42
C ASP A 62 -3.12 -8.48 0.45
N PHE A 63 -4.22 -7.94 -0.09
CA PHE A 63 -5.10 -7.00 0.61
C PHE A 63 -6.42 -7.69 0.98
N TYR A 64 -6.43 -8.30 2.16
CA TYR A 64 -7.59 -9.01 2.68
C TYR A 64 -7.99 -8.52 4.08
N PRO A 65 -8.92 -7.55 4.17
CA PRO A 65 -9.47 -7.08 5.44
C PRO A 65 -10.41 -8.14 6.01
N MET A 66 -9.86 -9.07 6.79
CA MET A 66 -10.61 -10.13 7.48
C MET A 66 -10.86 -9.82 8.95
N LYS A 67 -11.85 -10.51 9.51
CA LYS A 67 -12.04 -10.59 10.96
C LYS A 67 -10.86 -11.32 11.59
N LYS A 68 -10.54 -10.97 12.85
CA LYS A 68 -9.46 -11.61 13.60
C LYS A 68 -9.64 -13.12 13.73
N SER A 69 -10.89 -13.60 13.81
CA SER A 69 -11.24 -15.02 13.88
C SER A 69 -10.73 -15.83 12.68
N ASP A 70 -10.67 -15.20 11.51
CA ASP A 70 -10.42 -15.89 10.24
C ASP A 70 -8.92 -15.85 9.88
N ARG A 71 -8.11 -15.10 10.66
CA ARG A 71 -6.67 -14.88 10.43
C ARG A 71 -5.87 -16.18 10.38
N ALA A 72 -6.14 -17.10 11.30
CA ALA A 72 -5.40 -18.35 11.38
C ALA A 72 -5.65 -19.22 10.13
N SER A 73 -6.92 -19.40 9.74
CA SER A 73 -7.29 -20.17 8.56
C SER A 73 -6.76 -19.55 7.26
N TYR A 74 -6.80 -18.22 7.16
CA TYR A 74 -6.21 -17.50 6.03
C TYR A 74 -4.71 -17.75 5.92
N LEU A 75 -3.94 -17.57 7.01
CA LEU A 75 -2.49 -17.78 6.98
C LEU A 75 -2.12 -19.25 6.71
N GLN A 76 -2.94 -20.18 7.20
CA GLN A 76 -2.76 -21.60 6.94
C GLN A 76 -2.92 -21.92 5.45
N LEU A 77 -3.93 -21.37 4.77
CA LEU A 77 -4.12 -21.53 3.32
C LEU A 77 -2.86 -21.12 2.54
N PHE A 78 -2.30 -19.96 2.86
CA PHE A 78 -1.06 -19.48 2.23
C PHE A 78 0.13 -20.41 2.50
N LYS A 79 0.27 -20.85 3.75
CA LYS A 79 1.32 -21.78 4.17
C LYS A 79 1.23 -23.11 3.42
N ASP A 80 0.03 -23.64 3.24
CA ASP A 80 -0.21 -24.89 2.52
C ASP A 80 0.16 -24.76 1.03
N CYS A 81 0.07 -23.55 0.47
CA CYS A 81 0.55 -23.21 -0.88
C CYS A 81 2.04 -22.83 -0.94
N GLY A 82 2.80 -23.01 0.15
CA GLY A 82 4.23 -22.73 0.21
C GLY A 82 4.60 -21.25 0.46
N TRP A 83 3.62 -20.39 0.74
CA TRP A 83 3.88 -18.99 1.10
C TRP A 83 4.20 -18.85 2.58
N GLU A 84 5.26 -18.10 2.87
CA GLU A 84 5.63 -17.71 4.23
C GLU A 84 5.16 -16.27 4.50
N HIS A 85 4.35 -16.09 5.55
CA HIS A 85 3.97 -14.76 6.04
C HIS A 85 5.14 -14.09 6.76
N ILE A 86 5.35 -12.80 6.48
CA ILE A 86 6.46 -12.02 7.04
C ILE A 86 5.93 -11.00 8.04
N THR A 87 5.01 -10.14 7.60
CA THR A 87 4.52 -9.02 8.39
C THR A 87 3.21 -8.49 7.81
N ASP A 88 2.53 -7.65 8.58
CA ASP A 88 1.33 -6.94 8.16
C ASP A 88 1.59 -5.44 8.23
N TYR A 89 1.32 -4.73 7.13
CA TYR A 89 1.49 -3.29 7.09
C TYR A 89 0.42 -2.64 6.22
N ASN A 90 -0.20 -1.59 6.74
CA ASN A 90 -1.21 -0.80 6.05
C ASN A 90 -2.36 -1.64 5.42
N GLY A 91 -2.74 -2.74 6.07
CA GLY A 91 -3.80 -3.65 5.61
C GLY A 91 -3.36 -4.68 4.57
N PHE A 92 -2.10 -4.68 4.16
CA PHE A 92 -1.49 -5.75 3.38
C PHE A 92 -0.84 -6.79 4.28
N SER A 93 -1.00 -8.06 3.90
CA SER A 93 -0.19 -9.17 4.40
C SER A 93 0.96 -9.40 3.42
N TYR A 94 2.20 -9.39 3.93
CA TYR A 94 3.39 -9.58 3.12
C TYR A 94 3.79 -11.05 3.16
N PHE A 95 3.88 -11.66 1.98
CA PHE A 95 4.25 -13.06 1.81
C PHE A 95 5.51 -13.17 0.96
N ARG A 96 6.25 -14.27 1.18
CA ARG A 96 7.31 -14.71 0.27
C ARG A 96 7.21 -16.19 -0.05
N LYS A 97 7.71 -16.57 -1.21
CA LYS A 97 7.84 -17.97 -1.66
C LYS A 97 9.18 -18.13 -2.38
N LEU A 98 9.93 -19.18 -2.03
CA LEU A 98 11.22 -19.48 -2.66
C LEU A 98 10.98 -20.03 -4.07
N HIS A 99 11.77 -19.61 -5.06
CA HIS A 99 11.72 -20.22 -6.40
C HIS A 99 12.32 -21.62 -6.35
N SER A 100 11.49 -22.62 -6.61
CA SER A 100 11.85 -24.04 -6.64
C SER A 100 12.16 -24.54 -8.06
N GLY A 101 12.84 -23.75 -8.91
CA GLY A 101 13.49 -24.17 -10.17
C GLY A 101 12.65 -24.82 -11.29
N ILE A 102 11.42 -25.25 -11.03
CA ILE A 102 10.53 -25.98 -11.96
C ILE A 102 9.16 -25.28 -12.08
N GLU A 103 8.83 -24.40 -11.13
CA GLU A 103 7.55 -23.71 -11.08
C GLU A 103 7.45 -22.56 -12.09
N SER A 104 6.29 -22.45 -12.73
CA SER A 104 5.97 -21.36 -13.66
C SER A 104 5.78 -20.03 -12.91
N ASP A 105 6.05 -18.89 -13.55
CA ASP A 105 5.85 -17.55 -12.95
C ASP A 105 4.43 -17.37 -12.37
N THR A 106 3.43 -18.05 -12.94
CA THR A 106 2.04 -18.10 -12.49
C THR A 106 1.82 -18.80 -11.14
N GLU A 107 2.68 -19.73 -10.73
CA GLU A 107 2.60 -20.40 -9.41
C GLU A 107 3.14 -19.53 -8.26
N PHE A 108 3.74 -18.40 -8.61
CA PHE A 108 4.16 -17.36 -7.67
C PHE A 108 3.18 -16.18 -7.61
N GLU A 109 2.02 -16.29 -8.26
CA GLU A 109 0.92 -15.35 -8.10
C GLU A 109 -0.15 -15.85 -7.14
N ILE A 110 -0.50 -15.01 -6.15
CA ILE A 110 -1.63 -15.27 -5.24
C ILE A 110 -2.95 -15.27 -6.02
N TYR A 111 -3.06 -14.40 -7.03
CA TYR A 111 -4.21 -14.32 -7.92
C TYR A 111 -3.76 -14.65 -9.35
N ASN A 112 -4.12 -15.83 -9.82
CA ASN A 112 -3.71 -16.31 -11.15
C ASN A 112 -4.68 -15.89 -12.26
N ASP A 113 -5.82 -15.30 -11.90
CA ASP A 113 -6.87 -14.85 -12.80
C ASP A 113 -7.06 -13.32 -12.74
N ALA A 114 -7.46 -12.74 -13.87
CA ALA A 114 -7.74 -11.31 -13.97
C ALA A 114 -8.85 -10.89 -12.99
N THR A 115 -9.86 -11.74 -12.77
CA THR A 115 -10.99 -11.45 -11.86
C THR A 115 -10.53 -11.29 -10.42
N GLY A 116 -9.67 -12.19 -9.91
CA GLY A 116 -9.06 -12.09 -8.58
C GLY A 116 -8.25 -10.80 -8.40
N LYS A 117 -7.38 -10.47 -9.36
CA LYS A 117 -6.59 -9.23 -9.36
C LYS A 117 -7.49 -7.99 -9.36
N LEU A 118 -8.55 -8.00 -10.16
CA LEU A 118 -9.53 -6.92 -10.26
C LEU A 118 -10.32 -6.75 -8.96
N ALA A 119 -10.70 -7.85 -8.31
CA ALA A 119 -11.38 -7.83 -7.03
C ALA A 119 -10.51 -7.21 -5.93
N LEU A 120 -9.21 -7.51 -5.91
CA LEU A 120 -8.25 -6.88 -5.01
C LEU A 120 -8.14 -5.37 -5.27
N VAL A 121 -7.97 -4.95 -6.53
CA VAL A 121 -7.95 -3.53 -6.93
C VAL A 121 -9.21 -2.80 -6.49
N LYS A 122 -10.38 -3.38 -6.77
CA LYS A 122 -11.69 -2.84 -6.37
C LYS A 122 -11.81 -2.71 -4.86
N ARG A 123 -11.33 -3.69 -4.11
CA ARG A 123 -11.37 -3.67 -2.64
C ARG A 123 -10.48 -2.57 -2.08
N ILE A 124 -9.25 -2.43 -2.59
CA ILE A 124 -8.35 -1.33 -2.21
C ILE A 124 -9.02 0.02 -2.50
N LEU A 125 -9.62 0.17 -3.68
CA LEU A 125 -10.31 1.38 -4.09
C LEU A 125 -11.44 1.73 -3.12
N ILE A 126 -12.37 0.80 -2.87
CA ILE A 126 -13.51 1.07 -1.97
C ILE A 126 -13.03 1.37 -0.55
N MET A 127 -12.16 0.53 0.01
CA MET A 127 -11.77 0.63 1.42
C MET A 127 -10.87 1.84 1.71
N ARG A 128 -10.17 2.39 0.71
CA ARG A 128 -9.21 3.48 0.91
C ARG A 128 -9.64 4.79 0.26
N MET A 129 -10.19 4.76 -0.95
CA MET A 129 -10.65 5.98 -1.61
C MET A 129 -11.91 6.53 -0.97
N LEU A 130 -12.86 5.68 -0.57
CA LEU A 130 -14.12 6.15 -0.01
C LEU A 130 -13.90 6.99 1.28
N PRO A 131 -13.11 6.55 2.28
CA PRO A 131 -12.84 7.39 3.46
C PRO A 131 -12.10 8.69 3.12
N ILE A 132 -11.10 8.64 2.22
CA ILE A 132 -10.33 9.84 1.83
C ILE A 132 -11.23 10.84 1.10
N SER A 133 -12.09 10.37 0.19
CA SER A 133 -13.05 11.21 -0.52
C SER A 133 -14.11 11.80 0.43
N LEU A 134 -14.58 11.05 1.43
CA LEU A 134 -15.50 11.55 2.44
C LEU A 134 -14.86 12.63 3.31
N LEU A 135 -13.60 12.43 3.73
CA LEU A 135 -12.83 13.44 4.47
C LEU A 135 -12.60 14.70 3.62
N PHE A 136 -12.22 14.53 2.35
CA PHE A 136 -12.09 15.65 1.40
C PHE A 136 -13.40 16.44 1.27
N LEU A 137 -14.53 15.73 1.10
CA LEU A 137 -15.85 16.36 1.00
C LEU A 137 -16.24 17.09 2.29
N ALA A 138 -15.89 16.55 3.46
CA ALA A 138 -16.16 17.18 4.75
C ALA A 138 -15.36 18.48 4.98
N LEU A 139 -14.23 18.66 4.29
CA LEU A 139 -13.40 19.87 4.37
C LEU A 139 -13.91 21.00 3.44
N LEU A 140 -14.60 20.68 2.35
CA LEU A 140 -15.10 21.68 1.40
C LEU A 140 -16.02 22.75 2.01
N PRO A 141 -16.94 22.46 2.96
CA PRO A 141 -17.76 23.48 3.61
C PRO A 141 -16.97 24.46 4.48
N VAL A 142 -15.83 24.03 5.02
CA VAL A 142 -14.92 24.90 5.80
C VAL A 142 -14.30 25.93 4.87
N PHE A 143 -13.81 25.47 3.72
CA PHE A 143 -13.29 26.32 2.66
C PHE A 143 -14.34 27.28 2.08
N SER A 144 -15.54 26.80 1.77
CA SER A 144 -16.58 27.62 1.13
C SER A 144 -17.15 28.70 2.04
N LYS A 145 -17.30 28.42 3.35
CA LYS A 145 -17.69 29.43 4.34
C LYS A 145 -16.70 30.58 4.40
N PHE A 146 -15.40 30.31 4.22
CA PHE A 146 -14.39 31.36 4.21
C PHE A 146 -14.47 32.27 2.97
N LEU A 147 -14.76 31.71 1.79
CA LEU A 147 -14.92 32.48 0.56
C LEU A 147 -16.17 33.39 0.56
N SER A 148 -17.21 33.04 1.33
CA SER A 148 -18.47 33.78 1.36
C SER A 148 -18.45 35.12 2.13
N GLY A 149 -17.28 35.55 2.64
CA GLY A 149 -17.01 36.96 2.96
C GLY A 149 -17.78 37.60 4.12
N GLY A 150 -18.23 36.82 5.11
CA GLY A 150 -19.05 37.33 6.22
C GLY A 150 -18.32 37.70 7.53
N SER A 151 -17.02 37.45 7.66
CA SER A 151 -16.30 37.60 8.94
C SER A 151 -15.21 38.67 8.92
N SER A 152 -15.09 39.44 10.01
CA SER A 152 -13.96 40.33 10.26
C SER A 152 -12.62 39.58 10.10
N PHE A 153 -11.73 40.13 9.28
CA PHE A 153 -10.42 39.53 9.02
C PHE A 153 -9.60 39.39 10.32
N SER A 154 -9.06 38.20 10.56
CA SER A 154 -8.16 37.88 11.67
C SER A 154 -6.99 37.05 11.16
N TRP A 155 -5.79 37.32 11.64
CA TRP A 155 -4.58 36.54 11.31
C TRP A 155 -4.75 35.05 11.59
N VAL A 156 -5.51 34.70 12.64
CA VAL A 156 -5.80 33.30 12.98
C VAL A 156 -6.66 32.64 11.89
N MET A 157 -7.70 33.34 11.39
CA MET A 157 -8.55 32.84 10.32
C MET A 157 -7.77 32.63 9.02
N PHE A 158 -6.86 33.56 8.70
CA PHE A 158 -5.99 33.45 7.54
C PHE A 158 -5.08 32.20 7.60
N LEU A 159 -4.48 31.92 8.76
CA LEU A 159 -3.67 30.71 8.96
C LEU A 159 -4.48 29.42 8.83
N ILE A 160 -5.70 29.38 9.39
CA ILE A 160 -6.61 28.22 9.29
C ILE A 160 -6.91 27.92 7.82
N VAL A 161 -7.15 28.95 7.01
CA VAL A 161 -7.49 28.78 5.59
C VAL A 161 -6.30 28.32 4.79
N ILE A 162 -5.11 28.86 5.04
CA ILE A 162 -3.89 28.36 4.39
C ILE A 162 -3.71 26.88 4.69
N MET A 163 -3.88 26.48 5.96
CA MET A 163 -3.77 25.08 6.37
C MET A 163 -4.83 24.19 5.67
N ASP A 164 -6.08 24.65 5.61
CA ASP A 164 -7.17 23.94 4.94
C ASP A 164 -6.93 23.80 3.43
N CYS A 165 -6.50 24.87 2.75
CA CYS A 165 -6.09 24.85 1.35
C CYS A 165 -4.98 23.83 1.08
N VAL A 166 -3.92 23.86 1.90
CA VAL A 166 -2.80 22.90 1.77
C VAL A 166 -3.30 21.48 1.94
N LEU A 167 -4.16 21.22 2.92
CA LEU A 167 -4.73 19.90 3.17
C LEU A 167 -5.60 19.42 2.00
N LEU A 168 -6.45 20.29 1.43
CA LEU A 168 -7.26 20.00 0.25
C LEU A 168 -6.39 19.68 -0.97
N ILE A 169 -5.32 20.44 -1.21
CA ILE A 169 -4.38 20.17 -2.31
C ILE A 169 -3.70 18.81 -2.12
N VAL A 170 -3.23 18.50 -0.91
CA VAL A 170 -2.60 17.21 -0.61
C VAL A 170 -3.58 16.06 -0.87
N PHE A 171 -4.82 16.17 -0.40
CA PHE A 171 -5.84 15.15 -0.66
C PHE A 171 -6.19 15.03 -2.13
N ALA A 172 -6.32 16.15 -2.86
CA ALA A 172 -6.60 16.13 -4.29
C ALA A 172 -5.48 15.42 -5.08
N ILE A 173 -4.22 15.68 -4.74
CA ILE A 173 -3.06 15.00 -5.34
C ILE A 173 -3.09 13.51 -5.03
N GLN A 174 -3.33 13.13 -3.77
CA GLN A 174 -3.41 11.73 -3.35
C GLN A 174 -4.53 10.97 -4.06
N ILE A 175 -5.75 11.54 -4.08
CA ILE A 175 -6.91 10.97 -4.76
C ILE A 175 -6.61 10.80 -6.24
N SER A 176 -6.08 11.84 -6.90
CA SER A 176 -5.77 11.81 -8.33
C SER A 176 -4.73 10.75 -8.67
N TYR A 177 -3.66 10.65 -7.87
CA TYR A 177 -2.61 9.66 -8.07
C TYR A 177 -3.12 8.21 -7.89
N ILE A 178 -3.84 7.94 -6.80
CA ILE A 178 -4.37 6.60 -6.53
C ILE A 178 -5.39 6.22 -7.61
N PHE A 179 -6.30 7.14 -7.96
CA PHE A 179 -7.29 6.91 -8.99
C PHE A 179 -6.63 6.61 -10.35
N TRP A 180 -5.69 7.46 -10.78
CA TRP A 180 -4.96 7.27 -12.03
C TRP A 180 -4.29 5.90 -12.10
N ARG A 181 -3.56 5.53 -11.04
CA ARG A 181 -2.80 4.29 -11.00
C ARG A 181 -3.68 3.05 -10.98
N LEU A 182 -4.76 3.05 -10.20
CA LEU A 182 -5.70 1.93 -10.18
C LEU A 182 -6.50 1.86 -11.48
N PHE A 183 -6.78 2.99 -12.14
CA PHE A 183 -7.41 3.04 -13.46
C PHE A 183 -6.52 2.42 -14.53
N GLN A 184 -5.22 2.73 -14.55
CA GLN A 184 -4.25 2.08 -15.44
C GLN A 184 -4.24 0.56 -15.21
N LYS A 185 -4.23 0.12 -13.95
CA LYS A 185 -4.24 -1.30 -13.61
C LYS A 185 -5.55 -1.99 -14.00
N TRP A 186 -6.68 -1.30 -13.85
CA TRP A 186 -7.98 -1.80 -14.30
C TRP A 186 -7.96 -2.06 -15.82
N HIS A 187 -7.44 -1.11 -16.60
CA HIS A 187 -7.34 -1.24 -18.06
C HIS A 187 -6.43 -2.40 -18.46
N GLU A 188 -5.25 -2.53 -17.82
CA GLU A 188 -4.31 -3.63 -18.07
C GLU A 188 -4.93 -5.02 -17.80
N LEU A 189 -5.77 -5.12 -16.76
CA LEU A 189 -6.43 -6.38 -16.39
C LEU A 189 -7.70 -6.66 -17.18
N SER A 190 -8.35 -5.64 -17.76
CA SER A 190 -9.59 -5.78 -18.53
C SER A 190 -9.35 -6.13 -20.00
N ASP A 191 -8.16 -5.85 -20.53
CA ASP A 191 -7.78 -6.14 -21.92
C ASP A 191 -7.15 -7.54 -22.10
N LYS A 192 -6.95 -8.29 -21.00
CA LYS A 192 -6.44 -9.66 -20.96
C LYS A 192 -7.58 -10.67 -20.80
#